data_AF-A0A8H3BXJ0-F1
#
_entry.id   AF-A0A8H3BXJ0-F1
#
_cell.length_a   1.000
_cell.length_b   1.000
_cell.length_c   1.000
_cell.angle_alpha   90.00
_cell.angle_beta   90.00
_cell.angle_gamma   90.00
#
_symmetry.space_group_name_H-M   'P 1'
#
loop_
_entity.id
_entity.type
_entity.pdbx_description
1 polymer ?
#
loop_
_entity_poly.entity_id
_entity_poly.type
_entity_poly.pdbx_seq_one_letter_code
_entity_poly.pdbx_strand_id
1 'polypeptide(L)'
;MRRTTVRDVKLQQGNLVLDMHSRTELSVVITMCNEAEILFVKTMNAVIRNISRLCGRYKSKSRGPEGWKKVVVCVVSDGRSKINQRTLKILQLMGCYQDGIVKDEVAGKNVTAHIFEYTSTVVISGSAEVAQGSVPVQILFCLKEQNKKKLKSHRWFFNAFGPHIKPYVCILLDVGTNQHFDLRVVGML
;
A
#
# COMPACT_ATOMS: atom_id res chain seq x y z
N MET A 1 -4.19 -18.17 7.51
CA MET A 1 -4.37 -17.14 6.46
C MET A 1 -5.08 -15.95 7.11
N ARG A 2 -4.48 -14.76 7.17
CA ARG A 2 -5.12 -13.58 7.78
C ARG A 2 -6.23 -13.10 6.82
N ARG A 3 -7.42 -12.83 7.35
CA ARG A 3 -8.58 -12.32 6.58
C ARG A 3 -8.31 -10.87 6.19
N THR A 4 -8.65 -10.45 4.97
CA THR A 4 -8.63 -9.02 4.60
C THR A 4 -9.46 -8.27 5.64
N THR A 5 -8.84 -7.28 6.29
CA THR A 5 -9.54 -6.46 7.27
C THR A 5 -9.86 -5.12 6.61
N VAL A 6 -11.14 -4.78 6.59
CA VAL A 6 -11.63 -3.52 6.03
C VAL A 6 -12.10 -2.63 7.16
N ARG A 7 -11.63 -1.38 7.16
CA ARG A 7 -11.92 -0.39 8.17
C ARG A 7 -12.31 0.92 7.48
N ASP A 8 -13.54 1.37 7.71
CA ASP A 8 -13.96 2.73 7.36
C ASP A 8 -13.45 3.68 8.44
N VAL A 9 -12.58 4.62 8.06
CA VAL A 9 -11.89 5.46 9.04
C VAL A 9 -12.34 6.91 8.97
N LYS A 10 -12.69 7.41 10.16
CA LYS A 10 -12.88 8.83 10.45
C LYS A 10 -11.59 9.34 11.10
N LEU A 11 -10.87 10.21 10.41
CA LEU A 11 -9.58 10.73 10.88
C LEU A 11 -9.64 11.54 12.20
N GLN A 12 -10.82 11.93 12.67
CA GLN A 12 -10.95 12.74 13.90
C GLN A 12 -11.46 11.98 15.12
N GLN A 13 -11.79 10.68 15.04
CA GLN A 13 -12.45 9.97 16.16
C GLN A 13 -12.32 8.43 16.18
N GLY A 14 -11.50 7.82 15.32
CA GLY A 14 -11.34 6.36 15.29
C GLY A 14 -10.02 5.88 15.91
N ASN A 15 -10.08 4.81 16.71
CA ASN A 15 -8.88 4.02 17.02
C ASN A 15 -8.48 3.23 15.76
N LEU A 16 -7.60 3.78 14.93
CA LEU A 16 -6.98 3.03 13.85
C LEU A 16 -6.04 1.98 14.46
N VAL A 17 -6.47 0.72 14.43
CA VAL A 17 -5.65 -0.43 14.80
C VAL A 17 -5.18 -1.09 13.51
N LEU A 18 -3.88 -1.08 13.26
CA LEU A 18 -3.26 -1.76 12.11
C LEU A 18 -2.61 -3.06 12.61
N ASP A 19 -2.79 -4.16 11.89
CA ASP A 19 -2.22 -5.46 12.25
C ASP A 19 -0.82 -5.63 11.64
N MET A 20 0.12 -4.85 12.17
CA MET A 20 1.52 -4.90 11.76
C MET A 20 2.23 -6.12 12.40
N HIS A 21 2.98 -6.86 11.59
CA HIS A 21 3.65 -8.09 12.01
C HIS A 21 4.80 -7.85 13.01
N SER A 22 5.47 -6.70 12.91
CA SER A 22 6.62 -6.32 13.72
C SER A 22 6.86 -4.81 13.63
N ARG A 23 7.94 -4.29 14.25
CA ARG A 23 8.34 -2.90 14.05
C ARG A 23 8.64 -2.64 12.57
N THR A 24 7.91 -1.71 11.96
CA THR A 24 8.14 -1.29 10.57
C THR A 24 9.48 -0.57 10.44
N GLU A 25 10.41 -1.14 9.69
CA GLU A 25 11.66 -0.46 9.33
C GLU A 25 11.44 0.45 8.11
N LEU A 26 10.65 -0.01 7.14
CA LEU A 26 10.46 0.67 5.86
C LEU A 26 8.97 0.79 5.50
N SER A 27 8.53 2.00 5.20
CA SER A 27 7.23 2.24 4.56
C SER A 27 7.43 2.74 3.13
N VAL A 28 6.90 2.01 2.15
CA VAL A 28 6.84 2.44 0.75
C VAL A 28 5.46 3.01 0.49
N VAL A 29 5.35 4.32 0.34
CA VAL A 29 4.09 5.04 0.12
C VAL A 29 3.92 5.28 -1.38
N ILE A 30 2.90 4.66 -1.96
CA ILE A 30 2.55 4.78 -3.38
C ILE A 30 1.32 5.68 -3.50
N THR A 31 1.43 6.80 -4.18
CA THR A 31 0.31 7.74 -4.42
C THR A 31 -0.21 7.64 -5.84
N MET A 32 -1.55 7.59 -5.97
CA MET A 32 -2.23 7.52 -7.26
C MET A 32 -3.55 8.29 -7.28
N CYS A 33 -3.99 8.69 -8.47
CA CYS A 33 -5.27 9.31 -8.76
C CYS A 33 -5.99 8.48 -9.83
N ASN A 34 -5.88 8.86 -11.10
CA ASN A 34 -6.61 8.31 -12.24
C ASN A 34 -5.69 7.66 -13.29
N GLU A 35 -4.48 7.25 -12.90
CA GLU A 35 -3.51 6.66 -13.81
C GLU A 35 -4.06 5.37 -14.44
N ALA A 36 -3.56 5.05 -15.65
CA ALA A 36 -3.80 3.77 -16.26
C ALA A 36 -3.28 2.64 -15.35
N GLU A 37 -4.02 1.54 -15.29
CA GLU A 37 -3.73 0.36 -14.49
C GLU A 37 -2.33 -0.20 -14.75
N ILE A 38 -1.85 -0.10 -15.98
CA ILE A 38 -0.52 -0.56 -16.37
C ILE A 38 0.60 0.20 -15.63
N LEU A 39 0.38 1.48 -15.31
CA LEU A 39 1.34 2.28 -14.55
C LEU A 39 1.36 1.82 -13.09
N PHE A 40 0.18 1.55 -12.51
CA PHE A 40 0.07 0.97 -11.16
C PHE A 40 0.76 -0.39 -11.08
N VAL A 41 0.50 -1.29 -12.04
CA VAL A 41 1.13 -2.62 -12.13
C VAL A 41 2.66 -2.50 -12.21
N LYS A 42 3.18 -1.62 -13.07
CA LYS A 42 4.62 -1.39 -13.18
C LYS A 42 5.24 -0.95 -11.85
N THR A 43 4.65 0.04 -11.19
CA THR A 43 5.12 0.54 -9.88
C THR A 43 5.05 -0.54 -8.82
N MET A 44 3.90 -1.21 -8.66
CA MET A 44 3.69 -2.20 -7.62
C MET A 44 4.61 -3.42 -7.80
N ASN A 45 4.76 -3.92 -9.02
CA ASN A 45 5.69 -5.01 -9.31
C ASN A 45 7.15 -4.63 -9.06
N ALA A 46 7.54 -3.38 -9.35
CA ALA A 46 8.89 -2.89 -9.02
C ALA A 46 9.12 -2.90 -7.51
N VAL A 47 8.12 -2.50 -6.72
CA VAL A 47 8.16 -2.56 -5.27
C VAL A 47 8.26 -4.01 -4.77
N ILE A 48 7.42 -4.92 -5.26
CA ILE A 48 7.44 -6.34 -4.86
C ILE A 48 8.80 -6.98 -5.18
N ARG A 49 9.36 -6.75 -6.38
CA ARG A 49 10.69 -7.25 -6.75
C ARG A 49 11.79 -6.73 -5.84
N ASN A 50 11.73 -5.45 -5.46
CA ASN A 50 12.69 -4.86 -4.53
C ASN A 50 12.60 -5.48 -3.13
N ILE A 51 11.39 -5.74 -2.64
CA ILE A 51 11.16 -6.43 -1.36
C ILE A 51 11.67 -7.87 -1.42
N SER A 52 11.41 -8.61 -2.50
CA SER A 52 11.94 -9.96 -2.68
C SER A 52 13.48 -9.97 -2.66
N ARG A 53 14.12 -9.04 -3.37
CA ARG A 53 15.58 -8.89 -3.34
C ARG A 53 16.11 -8.55 -1.96
N LEU A 54 15.38 -7.74 -1.19
CA LEU A 54 15.72 -7.41 0.20
C LEU A 54 15.72 -8.67 1.07
N CYS A 55 14.72 -9.55 0.93
CA CYS A 55 14.59 -10.78 1.72
C CYS A 55 15.61 -11.86 1.33
N GLY A 56 16.15 -11.82 0.11
CA GLY A 56 17.17 -12.76 -0.35
C GLY A 56 18.58 -12.51 0.23
N ARG A 57 18.80 -11.43 0.99
CA ARG A 57 20.14 -11.04 1.47
C ARG A 57 20.49 -11.63 2.84
N TYR A 58 20.98 -12.87 2.85
CA TYR A 58 21.37 -13.60 4.08
C TYR A 58 22.46 -12.95 4.97
N LYS A 59 23.22 -11.95 4.49
CA LYS A 59 24.40 -11.40 5.19
C LYS A 59 24.11 -10.34 6.26
N SER A 60 22.87 -9.84 6.37
CA SER A 60 22.49 -8.85 7.39
C SER A 60 21.82 -9.54 8.58
N LYS A 61 22.27 -9.26 9.81
CA LYS A 61 21.66 -9.75 11.07
C LYS A 61 20.16 -9.42 11.19
N SER A 62 19.64 -8.50 10.37
CA SER A 62 18.26 -8.00 10.45
C SER A 62 17.36 -8.43 9.27
N ARG A 63 17.87 -9.09 8.23
CA ARG A 63 17.14 -9.28 6.96
C ARG A 63 17.39 -10.65 6.31
N GLY A 64 16.72 -11.68 6.85
CA GLY A 64 16.60 -12.99 6.21
C GLY A 64 15.33 -13.12 5.37
N PRO A 65 14.87 -14.36 5.09
CA PRO A 65 13.64 -14.65 4.35
C PRO A 65 12.39 -13.90 4.86
N GLU A 66 12.38 -13.55 6.15
CA GLU A 66 11.29 -12.84 6.83
C GLU A 66 11.40 -11.31 6.79
N GLY A 67 12.34 -10.75 6.03
CA GLY A 67 12.56 -9.31 5.92
C GLY A 67 11.31 -8.53 5.49
N TRP A 68 10.39 -9.17 4.77
CA TRP A 68 9.13 -8.59 4.32
C TRP A 68 8.22 -8.16 5.50
N LYS A 69 8.32 -8.81 6.67
CA LYS A 69 7.53 -8.47 7.87
C LYS A 69 7.84 -7.09 8.45
N LYS A 70 8.96 -6.49 8.03
CA LYS A 70 9.43 -5.17 8.45
C LYS A 70 9.15 -4.08 7.41
N VAL A 71 8.53 -4.44 6.29
CA VAL A 71 8.18 -3.53 5.19
C VAL A 71 6.67 -3.44 5.07
N VAL A 72 6.15 -2.21 5.00
CA VAL A 72 4.74 -1.95 4.71
C VAL A 72 4.63 -1.16 3.43
N VAL A 73 3.80 -1.62 2.49
CA VAL A 73 3.47 -0.87 1.28
C VAL A 73 2.12 -0.19 1.47
N CYS A 74 2.11 1.14 1.45
CA CYS A 74 0.92 1.95 1.64
C CYS A 74 0.50 2.55 0.29
N VAL A 75 -0.59 2.05 -0.28
CA VAL A 75 -1.16 2.59 -1.52
C VAL A 75 -2.25 3.60 -1.16
N VAL A 76 -2.05 4.87 -1.50
CA VAL A 76 -3.01 5.95 -1.23
C VAL A 76 -3.60 6.43 -2.55
N SER A 77 -4.87 6.09 -2.78
CA SER A 77 -5.65 6.59 -3.91
C SER A 77 -6.45 7.82 -3.53
N ASP A 78 -6.34 8.88 -4.34
CA ASP A 78 -6.94 10.18 -4.08
C ASP A 78 -8.25 10.41 -4.85
N GLY A 79 -9.36 10.15 -4.16
CA GLY A 79 -10.71 10.35 -4.67
C GLY A 79 -11.34 9.05 -5.20
N ARG A 80 -12.37 8.56 -4.50
CA ARG A 80 -13.09 7.33 -4.86
C ARG A 80 -13.71 7.41 -6.25
N SER A 81 -14.21 8.57 -6.65
CA SER A 81 -14.75 8.79 -7.99
C SER A 81 -13.69 8.99 -9.08
N LYS A 82 -12.41 9.07 -8.71
CA LYS A 82 -11.29 9.33 -9.63
C LYS A 82 -10.42 8.11 -9.91
N ILE A 83 -10.42 7.13 -9.02
CA ILE A 83 -9.65 5.90 -9.23
C ILE A 83 -10.10 5.18 -10.50
N ASN A 84 -9.12 4.68 -11.26
CA ASN A 84 -9.38 3.83 -12.42
C ASN A 84 -10.00 2.49 -11.98
N GLN A 85 -11.11 2.11 -12.59
CA GLN A 85 -11.85 0.89 -12.27
C GLN A 85 -11.03 -0.39 -12.49
N ARG A 86 -10.16 -0.42 -13.51
CA ARG A 86 -9.24 -1.55 -13.73
C ARG A 86 -8.21 -1.64 -12.61
N THR A 87 -7.72 -0.52 -12.08
CA THR A 87 -6.86 -0.49 -10.90
C THR A 87 -7.57 -1.07 -9.66
N LEU A 88 -8.85 -0.76 -9.45
CA LEU A 88 -9.65 -1.37 -8.38
C LEU A 88 -9.78 -2.89 -8.55
N LYS A 89 -9.99 -3.39 -9.77
CA LYS A 89 -10.03 -4.83 -10.04
C LYS A 89 -8.70 -5.51 -9.75
N ILE A 90 -7.59 -4.86 -10.06
CA ILE A 90 -6.25 -5.36 -9.70
C ILE A 90 -6.08 -5.40 -8.18
N LEU A 91 -6.45 -4.34 -7.46
CA LEU A 91 -6.40 -4.33 -5.99
C LEU A 91 -7.28 -5.43 -5.38
N GLN A 92 -8.44 -5.72 -6.00
CA GLN A 92 -9.32 -6.81 -5.62
C GLN A 92 -8.64 -8.18 -5.81
N LEU A 93 -8.00 -8.41 -6.96
CA LEU A 93 -7.22 -9.63 -7.23
C LEU A 93 -6.05 -9.79 -6.25
N MET A 94 -5.45 -8.68 -5.81
CA MET A 94 -4.40 -8.68 -4.79
C MET A 94 -4.94 -8.90 -3.36
N GLY A 95 -6.26 -8.98 -3.16
CA GLY A 95 -6.92 -9.11 -1.86
C GLY A 95 -7.01 -7.81 -1.04
N CYS A 96 -6.64 -6.68 -1.64
CA CYS A 96 -6.52 -5.36 -1.00
C CYS A 96 -7.73 -4.45 -1.25
N TYR A 97 -8.78 -4.95 -1.90
CA TYR A 97 -10.04 -4.23 -2.10
C TYR A 97 -11.19 -5.23 -2.23
N GLN A 98 -12.37 -4.86 -1.76
CA GLN A 98 -13.59 -5.63 -1.98
C GLN A 98 -14.72 -4.67 -2.32
N ASP A 99 -15.50 -5.05 -3.33
CA ASP A 99 -16.63 -4.27 -3.80
C ASP A 99 -17.83 -4.41 -2.86
N GLY A 100 -18.65 -3.36 -2.78
CA GLY A 100 -19.90 -3.37 -2.01
C GLY A 100 -19.79 -3.24 -0.48
N ILE A 101 -18.59 -3.03 0.07
CA ILE A 101 -18.40 -2.86 1.53
C ILE A 101 -18.01 -1.43 1.94
N VAL A 102 -17.75 -0.55 0.96
CA VAL A 102 -17.48 0.87 1.20
C VAL A 102 -18.78 1.62 1.50
N LYS A 103 -18.75 2.52 2.48
CA LYS A 103 -19.91 3.30 2.94
C LYS A 103 -19.65 4.80 2.91
N ASP A 104 -20.62 5.58 2.47
CA ASP A 104 -20.51 7.05 2.47
C ASP A 104 -20.55 7.63 3.88
N GLU A 105 -21.30 6.96 4.77
CA GLU A 105 -21.52 7.39 6.13
C GLU A 105 -21.40 6.22 7.11
N VAL A 106 -20.81 6.49 8.27
CA VAL A 106 -20.81 5.59 9.42
C VAL A 106 -21.30 6.38 10.61
N ALA A 107 -22.31 5.91 11.35
CA ALA A 107 -22.82 6.54 12.57
C ALA A 107 -23.01 8.07 12.45
N GLY A 108 -23.81 8.54 11.48
CA GLY A 108 -24.17 9.95 11.35
C GLY A 108 -23.08 10.85 10.77
N LYS A 109 -21.93 10.30 10.33
CA LYS A 109 -20.80 11.11 9.85
C LYS A 109 -20.20 10.54 8.57
N ASN A 110 -19.92 11.45 7.64
CA ASN A 110 -19.27 11.13 6.37
C ASN A 110 -17.92 10.44 6.57
N VAL A 111 -17.69 9.38 5.80
CA VAL A 111 -16.41 8.68 5.74
C VAL A 111 -15.39 9.56 5.01
N THR A 112 -14.14 9.53 5.46
CA THR A 112 -13.06 10.31 4.84
C THR A 112 -12.14 9.46 3.97
N ALA A 113 -12.00 8.17 4.33
CA ALA A 113 -11.27 7.17 3.58
C ALA A 113 -11.68 5.76 4.01
N HIS A 114 -11.49 4.82 3.09
CA HIS A 114 -11.62 3.38 3.31
C HIS A 114 -10.24 2.75 3.36
N ILE A 115 -10.01 1.90 4.36
CA ILE A 115 -8.69 1.30 4.61
C ILE A 115 -8.82 -0.22 4.54
N PHE A 116 -7.99 -0.82 3.70
CA PHE A 116 -7.93 -2.24 3.47
C PHE A 116 -6.54 -2.73 3.80
N GLU A 117 -6.46 -3.78 4.60
CA GLU A 117 -5.20 -4.36 5.03
C GLU A 117 -5.14 -5.83 4.64
N TYR A 118 -4.08 -6.21 3.93
CA TYR A 118 -3.87 -7.59 3.50
C TYR A 118 -2.40 -7.91 3.28
N THR A 119 -2.00 -9.13 3.63
CA THR A 119 -0.69 -9.68 3.28
C THR A 119 -0.84 -10.47 1.98
N SER A 120 -0.39 -9.89 0.87
CA SER A 120 -0.55 -10.48 -0.45
C SER A 120 0.71 -11.20 -0.92
N THR A 121 0.54 -12.35 -1.56
CA THR A 121 1.58 -13.01 -2.37
C THR A 121 1.29 -12.85 -3.86
N VAL A 122 0.34 -12.01 -4.25
CA VAL A 122 -0.05 -11.83 -5.65
C VAL A 122 0.88 -10.84 -6.36
N VAL A 123 1.30 -11.22 -7.57
CA VAL A 123 2.00 -10.36 -8.54
C VAL A 123 1.14 -10.31 -9.81
N ILE A 124 1.13 -9.17 -10.50
CA ILE A 124 0.40 -9.03 -11.76
C ILE A 124 1.43 -9.10 -12.89
N SER A 125 1.32 -10.03 -13.83
CA SER A 125 2.24 -10.10 -14.97
C SER A 125 2.03 -8.92 -15.95
N GLY A 126 2.97 -8.73 -16.88
CA GLY A 126 2.82 -7.73 -17.95
C GLY A 126 1.62 -7.97 -18.88
N SER A 127 1.11 -9.20 -18.91
CA SER A 127 -0.11 -9.65 -19.61
C SER A 127 -1.38 -9.50 -18.77
N ALA A 128 -1.30 -8.86 -17.59
CA ALA A 128 -2.40 -8.73 -16.62
C ALA A 128 -2.89 -10.07 -16.02
N GLU A 129 -2.05 -11.11 -16.05
CA GLU A 129 -2.33 -12.39 -15.40
C GLU A 129 -1.88 -12.36 -13.95
N VAL A 130 -2.60 -13.09 -13.10
CA VAL A 130 -2.25 -13.25 -11.69
C VAL A 130 -1.17 -14.31 -11.58
N ALA A 131 -0.05 -13.95 -10.94
CA ALA A 131 1.04 -14.86 -10.61
C ALA A 131 1.29 -14.83 -9.10
N GLN A 132 2.02 -15.84 -8.61
CA GLN A 132 2.47 -15.88 -7.22
C GLN A 132 3.88 -15.31 -7.11
N GLY A 133 4.03 -14.31 -6.24
CA GLY A 133 5.30 -13.73 -5.85
C GLY A 133 6.11 -14.66 -4.95
N SER A 134 7.42 -14.44 -4.94
CA SER A 134 8.40 -15.19 -4.13
C SER A 134 8.33 -14.89 -2.64
N VAL A 135 7.82 -13.72 -2.25
CA VAL A 135 7.69 -13.30 -0.84
C VAL A 135 6.33 -12.64 -0.60
N PRO A 136 5.74 -12.76 0.59
CA PRO A 136 4.56 -11.99 0.96
C PRO A 136 4.89 -10.49 1.08
N VAL A 137 3.89 -9.63 0.89
CA VAL A 137 4.00 -8.19 1.08
C VAL A 137 2.82 -7.70 1.92
N GLN A 138 3.11 -6.98 3.01
CA GLN A 138 2.10 -6.29 3.80
C GLN A 138 1.62 -5.04 3.05
N ILE A 139 0.36 -5.03 2.64
CA ILE A 139 -0.23 -3.93 1.88
C ILE A 139 -1.33 -3.27 2.71
N LEU A 140 -1.26 -1.94 2.75
CA LEU A 140 -2.27 -1.05 3.28
C LEU A 140 -2.81 -0.20 2.12
N PHE A 141 -4.00 -0.51 1.64
CA PHE A 141 -4.68 0.29 0.63
C PHE A 141 -5.62 1.30 1.30
N CYS A 142 -5.47 2.58 0.95
CA CYS A 142 -6.27 3.68 1.42
C CYS A 142 -6.96 4.36 0.24
N LEU A 143 -8.29 4.26 0.19
CA LEU A 143 -9.13 4.92 -0.81
C LEU A 143 -9.77 6.15 -0.18
N LYS A 144 -9.29 7.35 -0.54
CA LYS A 144 -9.85 8.60 -0.03
C LYS A 144 -11.16 8.93 -0.74
N GLU A 145 -12.16 9.40 -0.02
CA GLU A 145 -13.43 9.83 -0.61
C GLU A 145 -13.24 11.06 -1.52
N GLN A 146 -12.52 12.06 -1.03
CA GLN A 146 -12.31 13.33 -1.72
C GLN A 146 -10.93 13.42 -2.37
N ASN A 147 -10.90 13.87 -3.63
CA ASN A 147 -9.66 14.22 -4.32
C ASN A 147 -9.10 15.54 -3.76
N LYS A 148 -7.88 15.52 -3.21
CA LYS A 148 -7.19 16.70 -2.67
C LYS A 148 -5.81 16.95 -3.29
N LYS A 149 -5.50 16.34 -4.44
CA LYS A 149 -4.20 16.28 -5.15
C LYS A 149 -3.16 15.39 -4.45
N LYS A 150 -2.32 14.71 -5.25
CA LYS A 150 -1.26 13.77 -4.81
C LYS A 150 -0.32 14.32 -3.72
N LEU A 151 0.14 15.56 -3.84
CA LEU A 151 1.01 16.17 -2.83
C LEU A 151 0.36 16.21 -1.44
N LYS A 152 -0.97 16.43 -1.38
CA LYS A 152 -1.71 16.38 -0.13
C LYS A 152 -1.92 14.94 0.36
N SER A 153 -1.84 13.94 -0.51
CA SER A 153 -1.91 12.52 -0.12
C SER A 153 -0.66 12.05 0.63
N HIS A 154 0.53 12.56 0.32
CA HIS A 154 1.72 12.31 1.16
C HIS A 154 1.54 12.86 2.58
N ARG A 155 1.12 14.13 2.71
CA ARG A 155 0.81 14.73 4.01
C ARG A 155 -0.29 13.96 4.74
N TRP A 156 -1.30 13.51 4.00
CA TRP A 156 -2.38 12.68 4.53
C TRP A 156 -1.83 11.38 5.12
N PHE A 157 -0.94 10.69 4.40
CA PHE A 157 -0.27 9.48 4.89
C PHE A 157 0.45 9.73 6.23
N PHE A 158 1.28 10.76 6.31
CA PHE A 158 2.04 11.04 7.54
C PHE A 158 1.13 11.36 8.73
N ASN A 159 0.04 12.08 8.50
CA ASN A 159 -0.90 12.43 9.57
C ASN A 159 -1.77 11.24 10.01
N ALA A 160 -2.21 10.42 9.05
CA ALA A 160 -3.16 9.33 9.31
C ALA A 160 -2.50 8.03 9.74
N PHE A 161 -1.35 7.71 9.15
CA PHE A 161 -0.69 6.41 9.31
C PHE A 161 0.66 6.50 10.01
N GLY A 162 1.38 7.62 9.89
CA GLY A 162 2.68 7.83 10.54
C GLY A 162 2.67 7.47 12.04
N PRO A 163 1.72 7.96 12.84
CA PRO A 163 1.63 7.65 14.28
C PRO A 163 1.39 6.17 14.58
N HIS A 164 0.79 5.42 13.65
CA HIS A 164 0.40 4.02 13.85
C HIS A 164 1.47 3.05 13.29
N ILE A 165 2.02 3.33 12.11
CA ILE A 165 3.03 2.49 11.44
C ILE A 165 4.42 2.73 12.05
N LYS A 166 4.72 3.97 12.46
CA LYS A 166 6.02 4.42 13.00
C LYS A 166 7.24 3.88 12.22
N PRO A 167 7.29 4.05 10.88
CA PRO A 167 8.39 3.54 10.07
C PRO A 167 9.70 4.26 10.37
N TYR A 168 10.83 3.55 10.31
CA TYR A 168 12.15 4.17 10.44
C TYR A 168 12.52 4.98 9.19
N VAL A 169 12.17 4.48 8.01
CA VAL A 169 12.33 5.17 6.72
C VAL A 169 11.03 5.13 5.93
N CYS A 170 10.71 6.26 5.28
CA CYS A 170 9.63 6.36 4.31
C CYS A 170 10.19 6.62 2.92
N ILE A 171 9.68 5.92 1.92
CA ILE A 171 9.93 6.21 0.51
C ILE A 171 8.60 6.59 -0.14
N LEU A 172 8.58 7.70 -0.85
CA LEU A 172 7.40 8.21 -1.54
C LEU A 172 7.55 7.94 -3.04
N LEU A 173 6.56 7.28 -3.64
CA LEU A 173 6.51 6.92 -5.05
C LEU A 173 5.20 7.38 -5.66
N ASP A 174 5.26 8.11 -6.76
CA ASP A 174 4.08 8.49 -7.53
C ASP A 174 3.87 7.50 -8.69
N VAL A 175 2.67 6.94 -8.81
CA VAL A 175 2.30 6.15 -9.99
C VAL A 175 2.39 7.02 -11.24
N GLY A 176 2.99 6.47 -12.29
CA GLY A 176 3.19 7.15 -13.56
C GLY A 176 4.43 8.04 -13.65
N THR A 177 5.25 8.12 -12.59
CA THR A 177 6.56 8.77 -12.67
C THR A 177 7.64 7.76 -13.05
N ASN A 178 8.47 8.12 -14.04
CA ASN A 178 9.62 7.32 -14.44
C ASN A 178 10.75 7.52 -13.43
N GLN A 179 10.66 6.84 -12.28
CA GLN A 179 11.73 6.82 -11.29
C GLN A 179 12.33 5.42 -11.19
N HIS A 180 13.65 5.33 -11.34
CA HIS A 180 14.36 4.10 -11.06
C HIS A 180 14.40 3.86 -9.54
N PHE A 181 13.48 3.04 -9.06
CA PHE A 181 13.37 2.69 -7.65
C PHE A 181 14.23 1.47 -7.31
N ASP A 182 15.26 1.70 -6.48
CA ASP A 182 16.14 0.65 -5.96
C ASP A 182 16.35 0.82 -4.46
N LEU A 183 15.90 -0.17 -3.69
CA LEU A 183 16.11 -0.21 -2.23
C LEU A 183 17.58 -0.36 -1.82
N ARG A 184 18.52 -0.53 -2.77
CA ARG A 184 19.97 -0.49 -2.51
C ARG A 184 20.51 0.93 -2.30
N VAL A 185 19.91 1.93 -2.95
CA VAL A 185 20.44 3.32 -2.99
C VAL A 185 19.96 4.12 -1.79
N VAL A 186 18.77 3.80 -1.28
CA VAL A 186 18.34 4.28 0.04
C VAL A 186 19.20 3.53 1.04
N GLY A 187 20.24 4.19 1.58
CA GLY A 187 21.30 3.64 2.45
C GLY A 187 20.83 3.04 3.78
N MET A 188 19.78 2.24 3.76
CA MET A 188 19.35 1.34 4.82
C MET A 188 20.20 0.05 4.85
N LEU A 189 21.39 0.04 4.24
CA LEU A 189 22.34 -1.08 4.21
C LEU A 189 23.60 -0.71 4.98
#